data_AF-A0A3B8MT62-F1
#
_entry.id   AF-A0A3B8MT62-F1
#
_cell.length_a   1.000
_cell.length_b   1.000
_cell.length_c   1.000
_cell.angle_alpha   90.00
_cell.angle_beta   90.00
_cell.angle_gamma   90.00
#
_symmetry.space_group_name_H-M   'P 1'
#
loop_
_entity.id
_entity.type
_entity.pdbx_description
1 polymer ?
#
loop_
_entity_poly.entity_id
_entity_poly.type
_entity_poly.pdbx_seq_one_letter_code
_entity_poly.pdbx_strand_id
1 'polypeptide(L)'
;VSTLPGGVDAPFVLPDSAIAHAPLLDVAYHPWPSALATSWSESSKPVISGVWMLVHQALMQIRLFTHASMETPLADEEQVLEAMKHAAGLAPVE
;
A
#
# COMPACT_ATOMS: atom_id res chain seq x y z
N VAL A 1 2.71 -3.33 9.31
CA VAL A 1 2.95 -2.10 8.52
C VAL A 1 4.39 -1.68 8.75
N SER A 2 5.17 -1.52 7.68
CA SER A 2 6.53 -1.00 7.72
C SER A 2 6.55 0.45 7.27
N THR A 3 7.27 1.31 8.00
CA THR A 3 7.56 2.70 7.63
C THR A 3 9.05 2.92 7.40
N LEU A 4 9.81 1.85 7.18
CA LEU A 4 11.23 1.95 6.83
C LEU A 4 11.39 2.60 5.44
N PRO A 5 12.42 3.43 5.23
CA PRO A 5 12.75 3.90 3.89
C PRO A 5 13.11 2.73 2.95
N GLY A 6 12.67 2.78 1.69
CA GLY A 6 12.75 1.63 0.78
C GLY A 6 14.16 1.08 0.48
N GLY A 7 15.19 1.93 0.58
CA GLY A 7 16.59 1.55 0.36
C GLY A 7 17.36 1.19 1.64
N VAL A 8 16.67 1.02 2.77
CA VAL A 8 17.29 0.74 4.07
C VAL A 8 16.94 -0.68 4.50
N ASP A 9 17.96 -1.45 4.89
CA ASP A 9 17.78 -2.77 5.46
C ASP A 9 17.07 -2.69 6.82
N ALA A 10 16.30 -3.73 7.14
CA ALA A 10 15.65 -3.81 8.45
C ALA A 10 16.71 -3.87 9.56
N PRO A 11 16.68 -2.96 10.55
CA PRO A 11 17.63 -2.98 11.67
C PRO A 11 17.30 -4.07 12.70
N PHE A 12 16.42 -5.00 12.36
CA PHE A 12 15.92 -6.08 13.19
C PHE A 12 15.69 -7.32 12.35
N VAL A 13 15.74 -8.49 13.00
CA VAL A 13 15.37 -9.76 12.40
C VAL A 13 13.91 -10.02 12.71
N LEU A 14 13.12 -10.32 11.68
CA LEU A 14 11.75 -10.78 11.85
C LEU A 14 11.73 -12.29 12.12
N PRO A 15 10.90 -12.78 13.05
CA PRO A 15 10.74 -14.21 13.22
C PRO A 15 10.05 -14.82 11.99
N ASP A 16 10.48 -16.01 11.58
CA ASP A 16 9.91 -16.73 10.42
C ASP A 16 8.39 -16.88 10.52
N SER A 17 7.87 -17.05 11.74
CA SER A 17 6.43 -17.13 12.00
C SER A 17 5.68 -15.84 11.64
N ALA A 18 6.30 -14.66 11.80
CA ALA A 18 5.69 -13.40 11.37
C ALA A 18 5.63 -13.32 9.84
N ILE A 19 6.72 -13.69 9.15
CA ILE A 19 6.78 -13.69 7.68
C ILE A 19 5.78 -14.69 7.09
N ALA A 20 5.66 -15.88 7.68
CA ALA A 20 4.77 -16.94 7.21
C ALA A 20 3.27 -16.63 7.44
N HIS A 21 2.94 -15.84 8.46
CA HIS A 21 1.54 -15.65 8.88
C HIS A 21 0.97 -14.25 8.64
N ALA A 22 1.79 -13.20 8.61
CA ALA A 22 1.32 -11.82 8.50
C ALA A 22 1.51 -11.24 7.08
N PRO A 23 0.49 -10.54 6.54
CA PRO A 23 0.69 -9.72 5.35
C PRO A 23 1.57 -8.50 5.68
N LEU A 24 2.31 -8.02 4.68
CA LEU A 24 3.14 -6.82 4.79
C LEU A 24 2.49 -5.68 4.01
N LEU A 25 2.14 -4.60 4.72
CA LEU A 25 2.00 -3.28 4.10
C LEU A 25 3.33 -2.55 4.29
N ASP A 26 4.05 -2.30 3.21
CA ASP A 26 5.28 -1.51 3.22
C ASP A 26 4.98 -0.13 2.63
N VAL A 27 5.20 0.93 3.41
CA VAL A 27 4.98 2.30 2.97
C VAL A 27 5.95 2.71 1.86
N ALA A 28 7.11 2.05 1.75
CA ALA A 28 8.01 2.27 0.63
C ALA A 28 7.35 1.83 -0.70
N TYR A 29 7.50 2.69 -1.72
CA TYR A 29 7.06 2.41 -3.09
C TYR A 29 8.18 2.59 -4.13
N HIS A 30 9.32 3.15 -3.73
CA HIS A 30 10.52 3.26 -4.56
C HIS A 30 11.78 3.34 -3.69
N PRO A 31 12.85 2.58 -4.00
CA PRO A 31 12.88 1.48 -4.97
C PRO A 31 11.89 0.36 -4.59
N TRP A 32 11.45 -0.43 -5.56
CA TRP A 32 10.52 -1.54 -5.35
C TRP A 32 11.03 -2.83 -6.03
N PRO A 33 10.99 -4.00 -5.36
CA PRO A 33 10.62 -4.20 -3.94
C PRO A 33 11.61 -3.51 -2.98
N SER A 34 11.14 -3.11 -1.80
CA SER A 34 12.03 -2.64 -0.72
C SER A 34 12.88 -3.80 -0.18
N ALA A 35 13.96 -3.50 0.55
CA ALA A 35 14.76 -4.52 1.22
C ALA A 35 13.90 -5.44 2.12
N LEU A 36 12.98 -4.87 2.91
CA LEU A 36 12.09 -5.62 3.77
C LEU A 36 11.06 -6.45 2.97
N ALA A 37 10.51 -5.90 1.89
CA ALA A 37 9.54 -6.61 1.05
C ALA A 37 10.14 -7.88 0.43
N THR A 38 11.45 -7.91 0.15
CA THR A 38 12.12 -9.12 -0.37
C THR A 38 12.09 -10.29 0.62
N SER A 39 11.99 -10.02 1.93
CA SER A 39 11.91 -11.07 2.96
C SER A 39 10.61 -11.88 2.90
N TRP A 40 9.59 -11.40 2.19
CA TRP A 40 8.32 -12.12 1.96
C TRP A 40 8.31 -12.94 0.67
N SER A 41 9.42 -13.02 -0.08
CA SER A 41 9.46 -13.71 -1.39
C SER A 41 9.02 -15.18 -1.35
N GLU A 42 9.25 -15.87 -0.24
CA GLU A 42 8.82 -17.27 -0.02
C GLU A 42 7.48 -17.39 0.75
N SER A 43 6.94 -16.26 1.22
CA SER A 43 5.68 -16.23 1.96
C SER A 43 4.48 -16.30 1.00
N SER A 44 3.44 -17.02 1.39
CA SER A 44 2.15 -16.98 0.70
C SER A 44 1.31 -15.76 1.11
N LYS A 45 1.85 -14.84 1.92
CA LYS A 45 1.13 -13.67 2.42
C LYS A 45 1.35 -12.48 1.49
N PRO A 46 0.31 -11.65 1.28
CA PRO A 46 0.41 -10.54 0.35
C PRO A 46 1.39 -9.49 0.87
N VAL A 47 2.10 -8.87 -0.08
CA VAL A 47 2.98 -7.72 0.12
C VAL A 47 2.41 -6.55 -0.66
N ILE A 48 1.98 -5.52 0.06
CA ILE A 48 1.30 -4.35 -0.48
C ILE A 48 2.29 -3.19 -0.46
N SER A 49 2.58 -2.61 -1.62
CA SER A 49 3.44 -1.43 -1.75
C SER A 49 2.74 -0.15 -1.29
N GLY A 50 3.53 0.87 -0.97
CA GLY A 50 3.02 2.17 -0.53
C GLY A 50 2.14 2.88 -1.55
N VAL A 51 2.18 2.50 -2.83
CA VAL A 51 1.34 3.08 -3.88
C VAL A 51 -0.15 2.89 -3.58
N TRP A 52 -0.55 1.73 -3.02
CA TRP A 52 -1.92 1.50 -2.59
C TRP A 52 -2.38 2.51 -1.54
N MET A 53 -1.52 2.82 -0.57
CA MET A 53 -1.79 3.83 0.44
C MET A 53 -1.94 5.23 -0.18
N LEU A 54 -1.06 5.60 -1.11
CA LEU A 54 -1.13 6.88 -1.81
C LEU A 54 -2.45 7.06 -2.58
N VAL A 55 -2.94 6.01 -3.24
CA VAL A 55 -4.24 6.04 -3.94
C VAL A 55 -5.39 6.31 -2.96
N HIS A 56 -5.43 5.63 -1.82
CA HIS A 56 -6.48 5.85 -0.81
C HIS A 56 -6.39 7.24 -0.17
N GLN A 57 -5.17 7.73 0.08
CA GLN A 57 -4.95 9.10 0.58
C GLN A 57 -5.41 10.15 -0.44
N ALA A 58 -5.11 9.96 -1.71
CA ALA A 58 -5.56 10.84 -2.78
C ALA A 58 -7.10 10.86 -2.88
N LEU A 59 -7.76 9.71 -2.72
CA LEU A 59 -9.23 9.65 -2.72
C LEU A 59 -9.83 10.49 -1.57
N MET A 60 -9.26 10.35 -0.37
CA MET A 60 -9.65 11.15 0.81
C MET A 60 -9.44 12.65 0.59
N GLN A 61 -8.35 13.04 -0.08
CA GLN A 61 -8.10 14.43 -0.44
C GLN A 61 -9.14 14.97 -1.43
N ILE A 62 -9.54 14.16 -2.42
CA ILE A 62 -10.58 14.56 -3.38
C ILE A 62 -11.91 14.79 -2.65
N ARG A 63 -12.32 13.90 -1.73
CA ARG A 63 -13.50 14.12 -0.88
C ARG A 63 -13.43 15.45 -0.13
N LEU A 64 -12.28 15.73 0.50
CA LEU A 64 -12.08 16.98 1.21
C LEU A 64 -12.21 18.19 0.28
N PHE A 65 -11.66 18.13 -0.94
CA PHE A 65 -11.72 19.24 -1.90
C PHE A 65 -13.12 19.46 -2.48
N THR A 66 -13.90 18.40 -2.70
CA THR A 66 -15.24 18.50 -3.30
C THR A 66 -16.33 18.77 -2.26
N HIS A 67 -16.19 18.24 -1.05
CA HIS A 67 -17.23 18.23 -0.02
C HIS A 67 -16.86 18.99 1.26
N ALA A 68 -15.65 19.55 1.34
CA ALA A 68 -15.10 20.12 2.59
C ALA A 68 -15.13 19.12 3.77
N SER A 69 -15.16 17.81 3.47
CA SER A 69 -15.29 16.71 4.43
C SER A 69 -14.63 15.45 3.87
N MET A 70 -13.85 14.76 4.70
CA MET A 70 -13.28 13.45 4.35
C MET A 70 -14.27 12.30 4.54
N GLU A 71 -15.32 12.53 5.31
CA GLU A 71 -16.33 11.52 5.68
C GLU A 71 -17.43 11.38 4.63
N THR A 72 -17.56 12.36 3.72
CA THR A 72 -18.59 12.37 2.68
C THR A 72 -18.04 11.75 1.40
N PRO A 73 -18.48 10.52 1.00
CA PRO A 73 -17.98 9.83 -0.18
C PRO A 73 -18.28 10.59 -1.47
N LEU A 74 -17.47 10.35 -2.51
CA LEU A 74 -17.73 10.85 -3.86
C LEU A 74 -18.96 10.16 -4.49
N ALA A 75 -19.60 10.84 -5.44
CA ALA A 75 -20.46 10.13 -6.38
C ALA A 75 -19.61 9.11 -7.15
N ASP A 76 -20.13 7.88 -7.31
CA ASP A 76 -19.45 6.79 -8.03
C ASP A 76 -18.03 6.47 -7.49
N GLU A 77 -17.82 6.63 -6.18
CA GLU A 77 -16.49 6.53 -5.56
C GLU A 77 -15.72 5.24 -5.89
N GLU A 78 -16.41 4.11 -5.96
CA GLU A 78 -15.80 2.82 -6.31
C GLU A 78 -15.18 2.88 -7.72
N GLN A 79 -15.88 3.47 -8.69
CA GLN A 79 -15.39 3.63 -10.06
C GLN A 79 -14.21 4.60 -10.12
N VAL A 80 -14.25 5.67 -9.30
CA VAL A 80 -13.13 6.61 -9.15
C VAL A 80 -11.91 5.90 -8.57
N LEU A 81 -12.09 5.11 -7.51
CA LEU A 81 -11.02 4.36 -6.87
C LEU A 81 -10.39 3.34 -7.84
N GLU A 82 -11.19 2.60 -8.60
CA GLU A 82 -10.68 1.66 -9.61
C GLU A 82 -9.92 2.38 -10.73
N ALA A 83 -10.41 3.53 -11.20
CA ALA A 83 -9.71 4.35 -12.18
C ALA A 83 -8.35 4.86 -11.64
N MET A 84 -8.30 5.27 -10.36
CA MET A 84 -7.07 5.71 -9.70
C MET A 84 -6.06 4.58 -9.55
N LYS A 85 -6.50 3.37 -9.15
CA LYS A 85 -5.64 2.18 -9.07
C LYS A 85 -5.04 1.84 -10.43
N HIS A 86 -5.87 1.81 -11.48
CA HIS A 86 -5.42 1.53 -12.84
C HIS A 86 -4.41 2.59 -13.33
N ALA A 87 -4.68 3.88 -13.08
CA ALA A 87 -3.76 4.96 -13.43
C ALA A 87 -2.41 4.89 -12.68
N ALA A 88 -2.41 4.36 -11.45
CA ALA A 88 -1.22 4.14 -10.65
C ALA A 88 -0.46 2.84 -11.01
N GLY A 89 -0.91 2.09 -12.02
CA GLY A 89 -0.31 0.82 -12.44
C GLY A 89 -0.56 -0.34 -11.46
N LEU A 90 -1.58 -0.23 -10.60
CA LEU A 90 -1.95 -1.28 -9.66
C LEU A 90 -2.88 -2.29 -10.34
N ALA A 91 -2.47 -3.56 -10.37
CA ALA A 91 -3.35 -4.68 -10.72
C ALA A 91 -4.28 -5.02 -9.53
N PRO A 92 -5.41 -5.71 -9.75
CA PRO A 92 -6.20 -6.28 -8.66
C PRO A 92 -5.31 -7.13 -7.73
N VAL A 93 -5.51 -7.02 -6.42
CA VAL A 93 -4.87 -7.94 -5.46
C VAL A 93 -5.63 -9.27 -5.57
N GLU A 94 -4.97 -10.33 -6.03
CA GLU A 94 -5.51 -11.71 -6.02
C GLU A 94 -5.74 -12.24 -4.59
#